data_AF-A0A662Y1M3-F1
#
_entry.id   AF-A0A662Y1M3-F1
#
_cell.length_a   1.000
_cell.length_b   1.000
_cell.length_c   1.000
_cell.angle_alpha   90.00
_cell.angle_beta   90.00
_cell.angle_gamma   90.00
#
_symmetry.space_group_name_H-M   'P 1'
#
loop_
_entity.id
_entity.type
_entity.pdbx_description
1 polymer ?
#
loop_
_entity_poly.entity_id
_entity_poly.type
_entity_poly.pdbx_seq_one_letter_code
_entity_poly.pdbx_strand_id
1 'polypeptide(L)'
;MRSIQNELRSEPEAENYEFVSHLVDIHEELQMEMEMLINANFGSVFRADTYPSQFAFFVQRYVDIYSARLENLLEYPSNHTFYPERIGMPHERPATTPRYE
;
A
#
# COMPACT_ATOMS: atom_id res chain seq x y z
N MET A 1 2.73 11.03 4.85
CA MET A 1 3.56 11.83 3.90
C MET A 1 2.94 13.16 3.57
N ARG A 2 1.74 13.25 2.96
CA ARG A 2 1.09 14.55 2.67
C ARG A 2 0.87 15.44 3.89
N SER A 3 0.56 14.87 5.06
CA SER A 3 0.43 15.62 6.32
C SER A 3 1.74 16.28 6.73
N ILE A 4 2.84 15.51 6.73
CA ILE A 4 4.20 15.99 7.06
C ILE A 4 4.68 17.03 6.04
N GLN A 5 4.41 16.82 4.75
CA GLN A 5 4.72 17.79 3.69
C GLN A 5 3.96 19.11 3.86
N ASN A 6 2.68 19.05 4.26
CA ASN A 6 1.87 20.24 4.52
C ASN A 6 2.29 20.98 5.79
N GLU A 7 2.75 20.24 6.82
CA GLU A 7 3.23 20.78 8.08
C GLU A 7 4.58 21.49 7.90
N LEU A 8 5.55 20.86 7.21
CA LEU A 8 6.84 21.48 6.88
C LEU A 8 6.72 22.68 5.93
N ARG A 9 5.70 22.71 5.05
CA ARG A 9 5.39 23.89 4.21
C ARG A 9 4.84 25.08 5.01
N SER A 10 4.34 24.85 6.22
CA SER A 10 3.71 25.89 7.05
C SER A 10 4.70 26.66 7.92
N GLU A 11 5.92 26.14 8.11
CA GLU A 11 6.99 26.82 8.84
C GLU A 11 7.88 27.62 7.86
N PRO A 12 8.04 28.94 8.01
CA PRO A 12 8.62 29.81 7.00
C PRO A 12 10.16 29.86 7.07
N GLU A 13 10.82 28.71 7.07
CA GLU A 13 12.27 28.60 6.97
C GLU A 13 12.67 28.18 5.54
N ALA A 14 13.60 28.91 4.92
CA ALA A 14 13.98 28.70 3.52
C ALA A 14 14.58 27.30 3.27
N GLU A 15 15.29 26.75 4.26
CA GLU A 15 15.88 25.41 4.21
C GLU A 15 14.81 24.30 4.14
N ASN A 16 13.65 24.51 4.77
CA ASN A 16 12.54 23.55 4.75
C ASN A 16 11.90 23.45 3.36
N TYR A 17 11.85 24.56 2.61
CA TYR A 17 11.28 24.54 1.25
C TYR A 17 12.15 23.74 0.29
N GLU A 18 13.47 23.94 0.32
CA GLU A 18 14.41 23.20 -0.53
C GLU A 18 14.38 21.69 -0.23
N PHE A 19 14.39 21.34 1.06
CA PHE A 19 14.30 19.95 1.51
C PHE A 19 12.98 19.28 1.07
N VAL A 20 11.84 19.96 1.24
CA VAL A 20 10.53 19.43 0.81
C VAL A 20 10.48 19.28 -0.71
N SER A 21 11.05 20.22 -1.48
CA SER A 21 11.10 20.12 -2.94
C SER A 21 11.90 18.89 -3.36
N HIS A 22 13.10 18.71 -2.81
CA HIS A 22 13.95 17.56 -3.10
C HIS A 22 13.25 16.22 -2.78
N LEU A 23 12.47 16.16 -1.68
CA LEU A 23 11.69 14.95 -1.36
C LEU A 23 10.55 14.69 -2.35
N VAL A 24 9.92 15.73 -2.89
CA VAL A 24 8.88 15.60 -3.92
C VAL A 24 9.49 15.06 -5.21
N ASP A 25 10.66 15.56 -5.60
CA ASP A 25 11.36 15.12 -6.80
C ASP A 25 11.75 13.64 -6.69
N ILE A 26 12.36 13.22 -5.57
CA ILE A 26 12.67 11.81 -5.30
C ILE A 26 11.41 10.93 -5.33
N HIS A 27 10.30 11.42 -4.77
CA HIS A 27 9.05 10.66 -4.79
C HIS A 27 8.55 10.44 -6.22
N GLU A 28 8.63 11.45 -7.08
CA GLU A 28 8.22 11.35 -8.48
C GLU A 28 9.12 10.38 -9.26
N GLU A 29 10.44 10.48 -9.09
CA GLU A 29 11.41 9.55 -9.70
C GLU A 29 11.12 8.09 -9.32
N LEU A 30 10.92 7.81 -8.03
CA LEU A 30 10.60 6.47 -7.54
C LEU A 30 9.25 5.97 -8.06
N GLN A 31 8.24 6.84 -8.15
CA GLN A 31 6.94 6.47 -8.70
C GLN A 31 7.09 6.05 -10.18
N MET A 32 7.84 6.81 -10.97
CA MET A 32 8.11 6.47 -12.37
C MET A 32 8.86 5.13 -12.49
N GLU A 33 9.88 4.89 -11.67
CA GLU A 33 10.59 3.60 -11.64
C GLU A 33 9.64 2.43 -11.33
N MET A 34 8.74 2.59 -10.36
CA MET A 34 7.76 1.57 -10.02
C MET A 34 6.76 1.32 -11.15
N GLU A 35 6.33 2.37 -11.86
CA GLU A 35 5.43 2.26 -13.01
C GLU A 35 6.09 1.56 -14.21
N MET A 36 7.41 1.63 -14.35
CA MET A 36 8.14 0.87 -15.38
C MET A 36 8.21 -0.64 -15.11
N LEU A 37 8.00 -1.08 -13.87
CA LEU A 37 8.01 -2.50 -13.49
C LEU A 37 6.68 -3.23 -13.78
N ILE A 38 5.62 -2.49 -14.10
CA ILE A 38 4.30 -3.03 -14.41
C ILE A 38 4.06 -3.05 -15.92
N ASN A 39 2.98 -3.71 -16.35
CA ASN A 39 2.66 -3.78 -17.76
C ASN A 39 2.38 -2.38 -18.34
N ALA A 40 3.10 -1.97 -19.39
CA ALA A 40 2.98 -0.64 -19.96
C ALA A 40 1.59 -0.30 -20.55
N ASN A 41 0.79 -1.30 -20.95
CA ASN A 41 -0.51 -1.08 -21.59
C ASN A 41 -1.68 -1.15 -20.60
N PHE A 42 -1.61 -2.06 -19.63
CA PHE A 42 -2.71 -2.36 -18.70
C PHE A 42 -2.40 -2.02 -17.25
N GLY A 43 -1.14 -1.71 -16.93
CA GLY A 43 -0.69 -1.46 -15.57
C GLY A 43 -0.78 -2.70 -14.69
N SER A 44 -1.14 -2.48 -13.43
CA SER A 44 -1.34 -3.54 -12.44
C SER A 44 -2.73 -4.15 -12.57
N VAL A 45 -2.81 -5.47 -12.54
CA VAL A 45 -4.10 -6.18 -12.47
C VAL A 45 -4.87 -5.82 -11.19
N PHE A 46 -4.17 -5.46 -10.10
CA PHE A 46 -4.77 -5.19 -8.80
C PHE A 46 -5.01 -3.70 -8.50
N ARG A 47 -4.46 -2.79 -9.29
CA ARG A 47 -4.54 -1.35 -9.03
C ARG A 47 -4.87 -0.56 -10.28
N ALA A 48 -5.74 0.44 -10.11
CA ALA A 48 -5.96 1.51 -11.06
C ALA A 48 -5.49 2.80 -10.39
N ASP A 49 -4.26 3.24 -10.71
CA ASP A 49 -3.60 4.38 -10.07
C ASP A 49 -3.53 4.20 -8.53
N THR A 50 -4.21 5.07 -7.78
CA THR A 50 -4.18 5.09 -6.32
C THR A 50 -5.21 4.10 -5.72
N TYR A 51 -6.13 3.58 -6.53
CA TYR A 51 -7.26 2.77 -6.07
C TYR A 51 -7.11 1.29 -6.45
N PRO A 52 -7.76 0.37 -5.71
CA PRO A 52 -7.87 -1.01 -6.15
C PRO A 52 -8.63 -1.10 -7.48
N SER A 53 -8.18 -2.00 -8.36
CA SER A 53 -8.91 -2.30 -9.60
C SER A 53 -10.24 -3.01 -9.29
N GLN A 54 -11.15 -3.09 -10.27
CA GLN A 54 -12.36 -3.90 -10.14
C GLN A 54 -12.04 -5.38 -9.87
N PHE A 55 -10.97 -5.90 -10.48
CA PHE A 55 -10.49 -7.25 -10.21
C PHE A 55 -10.09 -7.42 -8.74
N ALA A 56 -9.29 -6.49 -8.20
CA ALA A 56 -8.91 -6.52 -6.78
C ALA A 56 -10.12 -6.44 -5.86
N PHE A 57 -11.10 -5.60 -6.18
CA PHE A 57 -12.35 -5.51 -5.42
C PHE A 57 -13.11 -6.84 -5.41
N PHE A 58 -13.20 -7.54 -6.55
CA PHE A 58 -13.86 -8.84 -6.60
C PHE A 58 -13.10 -9.92 -5.85
N VAL A 59 -11.77 -9.97 -5.95
CA VAL A 59 -10.96 -10.91 -5.15
C VAL A 59 -11.19 -10.65 -3.66
N GLN A 60 -11.08 -9.40 -3.21
CA GLN A 60 -11.26 -9.05 -1.80
C GLN A 60 -12.68 -9.35 -1.29
N ARG A 61 -13.70 -9.18 -2.13
CA ARG A 61 -15.10 -9.32 -1.71
C ARG A 61 -15.62 -10.75 -1.74
N TYR A 62 -15.17 -11.56 -2.70
CA TYR A 62 -15.78 -12.85 -3.02
C TYR A 62 -14.86 -14.05 -2.85
N VAL A 63 -13.57 -13.84 -2.64
CA VAL A 63 -12.59 -14.92 -2.49
C VAL A 63 -12.04 -14.92 -1.07
N ASP A 64 -12.17 -16.05 -0.37
CA ASP A 64 -11.65 -16.18 0.99
C ASP A 64 -10.12 -16.25 1.02
N ILE A 65 -9.51 -16.95 0.06
CA ILE A 65 -8.06 -17.11 -0.06
C ILE A 65 -7.64 -16.98 -1.52
N TYR A 66 -6.70 -16.06 -1.78
CA TYR A 66 -6.09 -15.88 -3.09
C TYR A 66 -4.64 -16.37 -3.09
N SER A 67 -4.24 -17.08 -4.14
CA SER A 67 -2.86 -17.52 -4.36
C SER A 67 -2.57 -17.57 -5.86
N ALA A 68 -1.30 -17.40 -6.24
CA ALA A 68 -0.87 -17.54 -7.64
C ALA A 68 -1.07 -18.96 -8.18
N ARG A 69 -0.93 -19.96 -7.31
CA ARG A 69 -1.01 -21.40 -7.63
C ARG A 69 -1.66 -22.15 -6.48
N LEU A 70 -2.38 -23.23 -6.79
CA LEU A 70 -3.05 -24.07 -5.78
C LEU A 70 -2.03 -24.76 -4.88
N GLU A 71 -0.90 -25.15 -5.46
CA GLU A 71 0.19 -25.86 -4.81
C GLU A 71 0.81 -25.08 -3.66
N ASN A 72 0.71 -23.75 -3.67
CA ASN A 72 1.17 -22.91 -2.55
C ASN A 72 0.40 -23.22 -1.25
N LEU A 73 -0.82 -23.77 -1.33
CA LEU A 73 -1.55 -24.21 -0.14
C LEU A 73 -0.95 -25.48 0.49
N LEU A 74 -0.13 -26.24 -0.25
CA LEU A 74 0.56 -27.43 0.26
C LEU A 74 1.70 -27.09 1.21
N GLU A 75 2.13 -25.82 1.25
CA GLU A 75 3.12 -25.33 2.21
C GLU A 75 2.54 -25.23 3.63
N TYR A 76 1.21 -25.34 3.78
CA TYR A 76 0.51 -25.28 5.04
C TYR A 76 0.09 -26.68 5.51
N PRO A 77 0.12 -26.96 6.83
CA PRO A 77 -0.47 -28.16 7.39
C PRO A 77 -1.97 -28.29 7.04
N SER A 78 -2.48 -29.52 6.93
CA SER A 78 -3.89 -29.77 6.59
C SER A 78 -4.89 -29.25 7.64
N ASN A 79 -4.43 -28.97 8.86
CA ASN A 79 -5.20 -28.38 9.94
C ASN A 79 -4.93 -26.87 10.14
N HIS A 80 -4.28 -26.22 9.17
CA HIS A 80 -4.00 -24.79 9.26
C HIS A 80 -5.30 -23.97 9.19
N THR A 81 -5.39 -22.93 10.02
CA THR A 81 -6.50 -21.97 10.02
C THR A 81 -5.96 -20.61 9.60
N PHE A 82 -6.46 -20.09 8.48
CA PHE A 82 -6.09 -18.76 7.98
C PHE A 82 -6.88 -17.68 8.72
N TYR A 83 -6.18 -16.70 9.28
CA TYR A 83 -6.78 -15.53 9.95
C TYR A 83 -6.55 -14.28 9.11
N PRO A 84 -7.61 -13.67 8.52
CA PRO A 84 -7.45 -12.44 7.77
C PRO A 84 -7.10 -11.27 8.70
N GLU A 85 -6.24 -10.38 8.22
CA GLU A 85 -5.94 -9.15 8.95
C GLU A 85 -7.14 -8.19 8.89
N ARG A 86 -7.39 -7.50 10.01
CA ARG A 86 -8.47 -6.51 10.08
C ARG A 86 -8.05 -5.26 9.33
N ILE A 87 -8.83 -4.90 8.31
CA ILE A 87 -8.66 -3.62 7.59
C ILE A 87 -9.18 -2.49 8.47
N GLY A 88 -8.29 -1.55 8.79
CA GLY A 88 -8.63 -0.37 9.57
C GLY A 88 -9.44 0.64 8.77
N MET A 89 -10.43 1.26 9.40
CA MET A 89 -11.15 2.40 8.84
C MET A 89 -10.28 3.67 8.94
N PRO A 90 -10.46 4.67 8.07
CA PRO A 90 -9.60 5.87 8.06
C PRO A 90 -9.54 6.67 9.36
N HIS A 91 -10.55 6.53 10.23
CA HIS A 91 -10.64 7.20 11.52
C HIS A 91 -10.16 6.33 12.69
N GLU A 92 -9.81 5.07 12.44
CA GLU A 92 -9.31 4.17 13.47
C GLU A 92 -7.82 4.41 13.71
N ARG A 93 -7.40 4.26 14.96
CA ARG A 93 -5.98 4.34 15.31
C ARG A 93 -5.27 3.08 14.80
N PRO A 94 -4.05 3.20 14.21
CA PRO A 94 -3.31 2.04 13.75
C PRO A 94 -3.09 1.06 14.90
N ALA A 95 -3.34 -0.23 14.64
CA ALA A 95 -3.30 -1.30 15.64
C ALA A 95 -1.88 -1.63 16.17
N THR A 96 -0.88 -0.79 15.91
CA THR A 96 0.51 -0.95 16.35
C THR A 96 0.69 -0.55 17.83
N THR A 97 -0.23 -0.96 18.69
CA THR A 97 0.07 -1.08 20.13
C THR A 97 0.40 -2.55 20.35
N PRO A 98 1.64 -2.91 20.77
CA PRO A 98 1.99 -4.30 21.01
C PRO A 98 1.05 -4.89 22.08
N ARG A 99 0.43 -6.03 21.78
CA ARG A 99 -0.42 -6.77 22.72
C ARG A 99 0.43 -7.62 23.67
N TYR A 100 1.28 -6.98 24.47
CA TYR A 100 1.91 -7.63 25.62
C TYR A 100 1.90 -6.66 26.79
N GLU A 101 1.15 -7.06 27.83
CA GLU A 101 1.26 -6.56 29.21
C GLU A 101 2.57 -7.01 29.84
#